data_AF-A0A8T4X9X1-F1
#
_entry.id   AF-A0A8T4X9X1-F1
#
_cell.length_a   1.000
_cell.length_b   1.000
_cell.length_c   1.000
_cell.angle_alpha   90.00
_cell.angle_beta   90.00
_cell.angle_gamma   90.00
#
_symmetry.space_group_name_H-M   'P 1'
#
loop_
_entity.id
_entity.type
_entity.pdbx_description
1 polymer ?
#
loop_
_entity_poly.entity_id
_entity_poly.type
_entity_poly.pdbx_seq_one_letter_code
_entity_poly.pdbx_strand_id
1 'polypeptide(L)'
;MTVKKAIKILDSYTKKKTEVKNGIKDPKKSWNNSLDLVKQVADMIGDLMETDLIVLEEIRTELVPKCKHPKKMIDTLPNGQKYCMNCNLDL
;
A
#
# COMPACT_ATOMS: atom_id res chain seq x y z
N MET A 1 15.62 12.07 -0.62
CA MET A 1 15.94 10.66 -0.95
C MET A 1 15.42 9.66 0.08
N THR A 2 15.56 9.90 1.38
CA THR A 2 15.13 8.96 2.45
C THR A 2 13.62 8.73 2.47
N VAL A 3 12.80 9.79 2.36
CA VAL A 3 11.33 9.65 2.31
C VAL A 3 10.86 8.85 1.08
N LYS A 4 11.42 9.12 -0.11
CA LYS A 4 11.16 8.33 -1.32
C LYS A 4 11.51 6.84 -1.13
N LYS A 5 12.62 6.53 -0.47
CA LYS A 5 13.00 5.15 -0.13
C LYS A 5 12.02 4.53 0.87
N ALA A 6 11.58 5.27 1.88
CA ALA A 6 10.61 4.82 2.87
C ALA A 6 9.25 4.50 2.20
N ILE A 7 8.75 5.37 1.32
CA ILE A 7 7.53 5.14 0.53
C ILE A 7 7.68 3.86 -0.30
N LYS A 8 8.82 3.68 -0.99
CA LYS A 8 9.07 2.47 -1.79
C LYS A 8 9.08 1.19 -0.94
N ILE A 9 9.66 1.23 0.26
CA ILE A 9 9.66 0.11 1.21
C ILE A 9 8.22 -0.18 1.66
N LEU A 10 7.47 0.86 2.02
CA LEU A 10 6.07 0.76 2.42
C LEU A 10 5.20 0.14 1.30
N ASP A 11 5.34 0.62 0.07
CA ASP A 11 4.63 0.09 -1.10
C ASP A 11 4.97 -1.39 -1.34
N SER A 12 6.25 -1.74 -1.23
CA SER A 12 6.72 -3.12 -1.41
C SER A 12 6.18 -4.05 -0.33
N TYR A 13 6.16 -3.59 0.93
CA TYR A 13 5.64 -4.35 2.05
C TYR A 13 4.11 -4.52 1.96
N THR A 14 3.39 -3.45 1.61
CA THR A 14 1.93 -3.46 1.36
C THR A 14 1.57 -4.45 0.26
N LYS A 15 2.32 -4.43 -0.86
CA LYS A 15 2.15 -5.42 -1.94
C LYS A 15 2.36 -6.84 -1.43
N LYS A 16 3.46 -7.10 -0.73
CA LYS A 16 3.76 -8.45 -0.23
C LYS A 16 2.68 -8.94 0.74
N LYS A 17 2.20 -8.07 1.64
CA LYS A 17 1.16 -8.39 2.61
C LYS A 17 -0.18 -8.69 1.93
N THR A 18 -0.52 -7.92 0.89
CA THR A 18 -1.69 -8.17 0.04
C THR A 18 -1.60 -9.54 -0.64
N GLU A 19 -0.44 -9.89 -1.22
CA GLU A 19 -0.22 -11.20 -1.83
C GLU A 19 -0.41 -12.35 -0.83
N VAL A 20 0.12 -12.20 0.39
CA VAL A 20 -0.04 -13.21 1.44
C VAL A 20 -1.51 -13.32 1.88
N LYS A 21 -2.20 -12.21 2.13
CA LYS A 21 -3.64 -12.19 2.45
C LYS A 21 -4.45 -12.93 1.39
N ASN A 22 -4.24 -12.58 0.13
CA ASN A 22 -4.95 -13.19 -0.99
C ASN A 22 -4.62 -14.67 -1.13
N GLY A 23 -3.37 -15.07 -0.89
CA GLY A 23 -2.96 -16.47 -0.90
C GLY A 23 -3.55 -17.29 0.25
N ILE A 24 -3.73 -16.69 1.43
CA ILE A 24 -4.38 -17.32 2.58
C ILE A 24 -5.87 -17.51 2.34
N LYS A 25 -6.53 -16.54 1.71
CA LYS A 25 -7.96 -16.58 1.38
C LYS A 25 -8.30 -17.30 0.07
N ASP A 26 -7.29 -17.75 -0.69
CA ASP A 26 -7.51 -18.37 -2.00
C ASP A 26 -8.13 -19.76 -1.84
N PRO A 27 -9.42 -19.98 -2.21
CA PRO A 27 -10.10 -21.25 -1.99
C PRO A 27 -9.56 -22.39 -2.86
N LYS A 28 -8.66 -22.09 -3.81
CA LYS A 28 -7.97 -23.08 -4.65
C LYS A 28 -6.80 -23.73 -3.93
N LYS A 29 -6.39 -23.24 -2.75
CA LYS A 29 -5.31 -23.88 -1.98
C LYS A 29 -5.84 -25.12 -1.29
N SER A 30 -5.16 -26.24 -1.49
CA SER A 30 -5.55 -27.53 -0.89
C SER A 30 -5.56 -27.53 0.64
N TRP A 31 -4.78 -26.63 1.26
CA TRP A 31 -4.62 -26.58 2.71
C TRP A 31 -5.70 -25.75 3.43
N ASN A 32 -6.41 -24.83 2.77
CA ASN A 32 -7.30 -23.86 3.43
C ASN A 32 -8.79 -24.09 3.19
N ASN A 33 -9.17 -25.11 2.43
CA ASN A 33 -10.56 -25.33 2.01
C ASN A 33 -11.03 -26.78 2.19
N SER A 34 -10.22 -27.63 2.83
CA SER A 34 -10.52 -29.05 3.05
C SER A 34 -11.39 -29.31 4.28
N LEU A 35 -11.36 -28.41 5.26
CA LEU A 35 -12.13 -28.48 6.51
C LEU A 35 -12.67 -27.10 6.86
N ASP A 36 -13.93 -27.03 7.28
CA ASP A 36 -14.61 -25.77 7.61
C ASP A 36 -13.86 -24.94 8.67
N LEU A 37 -13.32 -25.60 9.70
CA LEU A 37 -12.53 -24.92 10.74
C LEU A 37 -11.25 -24.31 10.17
N VAL A 38 -10.58 -25.00 9.25
CA VAL A 38 -9.33 -24.49 8.65
C VAL A 38 -9.63 -23.30 7.74
N LYS A 39 -10.75 -23.35 7.01
CA LYS A 39 -11.25 -22.21 6.22
C LYS A 39 -11.56 -21.01 7.10
N GLN A 40 -12.28 -21.20 8.21
CA GLN A 40 -12.61 -20.13 9.14
C GLN A 40 -11.35 -19.49 9.76
N VAL A 41 -10.34 -20.30 10.09
CA VAL A 41 -9.04 -19.79 10.57
C VAL A 41 -8.33 -18.99 9.48
N ALA A 42 -8.31 -19.48 8.24
CA ALA A 42 -7.72 -18.76 7.12
C ALA A 42 -8.42 -17.42 6.85
N ASP A 43 -9.75 -17.39 6.91
CA ASP A 43 -10.56 -16.18 6.76
C ASP A 43 -10.24 -15.18 7.88
N MET A 44 -10.21 -15.63 9.14
CA MET A 44 -9.86 -14.79 10.30
C MET A 44 -8.45 -14.19 10.17
N ILE A 45 -7.45 -14.98 9.76
CA ILE A 45 -6.09 -14.47 9.53
C ILE A 45 -6.11 -13.43 8.40
N GLY A 46 -6.80 -13.70 7.30
CA GLY A 46 -6.89 -12.74 6.19
C GLY A 46 -7.63 -11.45 6.56
N ASP A 47 -8.62 -11.49 7.45
CA ASP A 47 -9.30 -10.31 7.98
C ASP A 47 -8.40 -9.47 8.90
N LEU A 48 -7.61 -10.12 9.77
CA LEU A 48 -6.60 -9.42 10.57
C LEU A 48 -5.59 -8.68 9.67
N MET A 49 -5.18 -9.31 8.57
CA MET A 49 -4.29 -8.67 7.59
C MET A 49 -4.94 -7.49 6.85
N GLU A 50 -6.27 -7.44 6.72
CA GLU A 50 -6.97 -6.29 6.15
C GLU A 50 -6.76 -5.03 6.99
N THR A 51 -6.87 -5.16 8.31
CA THR A 51 -6.65 -4.05 9.25
C THR A 51 -5.24 -3.48 9.09
N ASP A 52 -4.25 -4.35 8.96
CA ASP A 52 -2.87 -3.93 8.71
C ASP A 52 -2.70 -3.20 7.38
N LEU A 53 -3.38 -3.66 6.31
CA LEU A 53 -3.32 -3.01 5.00
C LEU A 53 -3.94 -1.61 5.04
N ILE A 54 -5.05 -1.44 5.77
CA ILE A 54 -5.66 -0.12 6.00
C ILE A 54 -4.66 0.81 6.68
N VAL A 55 -4.03 0.36 7.78
CA VAL A 55 -3.04 1.18 8.50
C VAL A 55 -1.84 1.55 7.60
N LEU A 56 -1.36 0.62 6.77
CA LEU A 56 -0.26 0.90 5.84
C LEU A 56 -0.66 1.95 4.79
N GLU A 57 -1.89 1.92 4.28
CA GLU A 57 -2.40 2.92 3.34
C GLU A 57 -2.59 4.30 3.99
N GLU A 58 -3.03 4.35 5.25
CA GLU A 58 -3.12 5.60 6.01
C GLU A 58 -1.72 6.21 6.22
N ILE A 59 -0.73 5.41 6.63
CA ILE A 59 0.67 5.87 6.75
C ILE A 59 1.17 6.38 5.39
N ARG A 60 0.82 5.70 4.30
CA ARG A 60 1.21 6.11 2.95
C ARG A 60 0.60 7.47 2.59
N THR A 61 -0.66 7.70 2.93
CA THR A 61 -1.37 8.96 2.68
C THR A 61 -0.76 10.13 3.43
N GLU A 62 -0.29 9.90 4.64
CA GLU A 62 0.45 10.91 5.42
C GLU A 62 1.84 11.21 4.83
N LEU A 63 2.53 10.21 4.28
CA LEU A 63 3.84 10.40 3.64
C LEU A 63 3.75 10.98 2.23
N VAL A 64 2.63 10.77 1.54
CA VAL A 64 2.36 11.23 0.17
C VAL A 64 1.05 12.00 0.13
N PRO A 65 0.99 13.19 0.75
CA PRO A 65 -0.24 13.96 0.77
C PRO A 65 -0.62 14.38 -0.66
N LYS A 66 -1.92 14.30 -0.97
CA LYS A 66 -2.45 14.86 -2.22
C LYS A 66 -2.14 16.35 -2.27
N CYS A 67 -1.28 16.76 -3.20
CA CYS A 67 -0.90 18.16 -3.34
C CYS A 67 -2.14 19.02 -3.66
N LYS A 68 -2.41 19.99 -2.80
CA LYS A 68 -3.47 21.00 -2.97
C LYS A 68 -2.90 22.39 -3.27
N HIS A 69 -1.58 22.49 -3.50
CA HIS A 69 -0.94 23.78 -3.73
C HIS A 69 -1.25 24.34 -5.13
N PRO A 70 -1.25 25.67 -5.29
CA PRO A 70 -1.50 26.31 -6.59
C PRO A 70 -0.55 25.81 -7.68
N LYS A 71 -1.00 25.80 -8.95
CA LYS A 71 -0.18 25.36 -10.10
C LYS A 71 1.18 26.06 -10.22
N LYS A 72 1.29 27.32 -9.78
CA LYS A 72 2.56 28.06 -9.72
C LYS A 72 3.61 27.44 -8.79
N MET A 73 3.20 26.57 -7.87
CA MET A 73 4.07 25.82 -6.95
C MET A 73 4.40 24.41 -7.50
N ILE A 74 3.95 24.09 -8.71
CA ILE A 74 4.16 22.82 -9.39
C ILE A 74 5.10 23.08 -10.57
N ASP A 75 6.30 22.54 -10.47
CA ASP A 75 7.27 22.54 -11.55
C ASP A 75 7.10 21.29 -12.43
N THR A 76 7.54 21.36 -13.68
CA THR A 76 7.58 20.23 -14.61
C THR A 76 9.02 20.00 -15.05
N LEU A 77 9.58 18.87 -14.63
CA LEU A 77 10.94 18.48 -14.96
C LEU A 77 11.09 18.16 -16.46
N PRO A 78 12.31 18.17 -17.03
CA PRO A 78 12.54 17.90 -18.47
C PRO A 78 11.99 16.56 -18.97
N ASN A 79 11.78 15.58 -18.08
CA ASN A 79 11.18 14.28 -18.39
C ASN A 79 9.64 14.27 -18.34
N GLY A 80 9.00 15.43 -18.14
CA GLY A 80 7.55 15.57 -17.99
C GLY A 80 7.01 15.26 -16.59
N GLN A 81 7.85 14.88 -15.63
CA GLN A 81 7.46 14.60 -14.25
C GLN A 81 7.10 15.89 -13.53
N LYS A 82 5.95 15.91 -12.84
CA LYS A 82 5.53 17.05 -12.03
C LYS A 82 6.15 16.96 -10.64
N TYR A 83 6.53 18.10 -10.09
CA TYR A 83 7.10 18.20 -8.75
C TYR A 83 6.51 19.42 -8.05
N CYS A 84 5.99 19.25 -6.84
CA CYS A 84 5.53 20.39 -6.05
C CYS A 84 6.66 20.90 -5.16
N MET A 85 7.10 22.14 -5.40
CA MET A 85 8.13 22.80 -4.62
C MET A 85 7.72 22.99 -3.15
N ASN A 86 6.43 23.19 -2.89
CA ASN A 86 5.93 23.41 -1.53
C ASN A 86 5.67 22.12 -0.76
N CYS A 87 5.33 21.03 -1.46
CA CYS A 87 5.25 19.70 -0.84
C CYS A 87 6.62 19.01 -0.78
N ASN A 88 7.62 19.53 -1.49
CA ASN A 88 8.92 18.88 -1.73
C ASN A 88 8.78 17.42 -2.19
N LEU A 89 7.80 17.15 -3.07
CA LEU A 89 7.48 15.80 -3.53
C LEU A 89 7.09 15.76 -5.00
N ASP A 90 7.35 14.61 -5.60
CA ASP A 90 6.96 14.29 -6.98
C ASP A 90 5.45 14.03 -7.03
N LEU A 91 4.74 14.66 -7.97
CA LEU A 91 3.29 14.53 -8.15
C LEU A 91 2.93 13.50 -9.23
#